data_AF-A0A939YNR8-F1
#
_entry.id   AF-A0A939YNR8-F1
#
_cell.length_a   1.000
_cell.length_b   1.000
_cell.length_c   1.000
_cell.angle_alpha   90.00
_cell.angle_beta   90.00
_cell.angle_gamma   90.00
#
_symmetry.space_group_name_H-M   'P 1'
#
loop_
_entity.id
_entity.type
_entity.pdbx_description
1 polymer ?
#
loop_
_entity_poly.entity_id
_entity_poly.type
_entity_poly.pdbx_seq_one_letter_code
_entity_poly.pdbx_strand_id
1 'polypeptide(L)'
;MEIRSKEEYLSGIRRVLISEEEIRSEIKKAGEYIDSCYTGSPVLLVSILKGSFIFLADLCRAVSVPCEIGFMAAKSYYESTQSSGIVNITMDIQQDIEGRDVIIVEDIIDTGRTLNDVLKLLHARKPASLRVVTLLDKPERRIVELNADYSLFTIPDHFVIGYGLDYGEFYRSLPYIAEYNTDKENDHA
;
A
#
# COMPACT_ATOMS: atom_id res chain seq x y z
N MET A 1 -8.03 7.75 20.02
CA MET A 1 -6.81 8.42 20.49
C MET A 1 -6.76 9.80 19.87
N GLU A 2 -6.48 10.86 20.64
CA GLU A 2 -6.37 12.22 20.12
C GLU A 2 -4.92 12.68 20.31
N ILE A 3 -4.19 12.87 19.22
CA ILE A 3 -2.94 13.63 19.25
C ILE A 3 -3.34 15.10 19.44
N ARG A 4 -2.98 15.70 20.57
CA ARG A 4 -3.42 17.04 20.99
C ARG A 4 -2.30 18.09 20.91
N SER A 5 -1.04 17.66 20.76
CA SER A 5 0.10 18.56 20.61
C SER A 5 1.13 18.06 19.60
N LYS A 6 2.02 18.97 19.19
CA LYS A 6 3.16 18.64 18.33
C LYS A 6 4.17 17.75 19.06
N GLU A 7 4.35 17.93 20.36
CA GLU A 7 5.21 17.12 21.20
C GLU A 7 4.69 15.68 21.28
N GLU A 8 3.37 15.50 21.42
CA GLU A 8 2.73 14.18 21.42
C GLU A 8 2.87 13.47 20.07
N TYR A 9 2.73 14.21 18.97
CA TYR A 9 3.00 13.75 17.61
C TYR A 9 4.46 13.27 17.48
N LEU A 10 5.43 14.14 17.80
CA LEU A 10 6.84 13.81 17.60
C LEU A 10 7.31 12.65 18.48
N SER A 11 6.78 12.53 19.70
CA SER A 11 7.11 11.41 20.60
C SER A 11 6.52 10.06 20.19
N GLY A 12 5.62 10.03 19.19
CA GLY A 12 5.20 8.79 18.53
C GLY A 12 6.24 8.23 17.56
N ILE A 13 7.23 9.02 17.15
CA ILE A 13 8.28 8.59 16.21
C ILE A 13 9.44 8.01 17.01
N ARG A 14 9.66 6.69 16.94
CA ARG A 14 10.74 6.00 17.67
C ARG A 14 12.08 6.17 16.98
N ARG A 15 12.15 5.82 15.70
CA ARG A 15 13.34 5.94 14.84
C ARG A 15 12.95 5.83 13.37
N VAL A 16 13.75 6.45 12.49
CA VAL A 16 13.61 6.27 11.04
C VAL A 16 14.12 4.89 10.66
N LEU A 17 13.34 4.16 9.86
CA LEU A 17 13.71 2.84 9.32
C LEU A 17 14.13 2.94 7.85
N ILE A 18 13.47 3.81 7.07
CA ILE A 18 13.75 4.03 5.65
C ILE A 18 13.67 5.53 5.39
N SER A 19 14.75 6.11 4.90
CA SER A 19 14.88 7.54 4.59
C SER A 19 14.12 7.94 3.33
N GLU A 20 13.89 9.25 3.18
CA GLU A 20 13.29 9.83 1.97
C GLU A 20 14.15 9.53 0.73
N GLU A 21 15.48 9.57 0.87
CA GLU A 21 16.40 9.24 -0.23
C GLU A 21 16.31 7.79 -0.67
N GLU A 22 16.22 6.84 0.27
CA GLU A 22 16.04 5.41 -0.01
C GLU A 22 14.72 5.16 -0.74
N ILE A 23 13.62 5.75 -0.25
CA ILE A 23 12.29 5.65 -0.87
C ILE A 23 12.35 6.16 -2.30
N ARG A 24 12.88 7.36 -2.52
CA ARG A 24 13.00 7.95 -3.87
C ARG A 24 13.84 7.08 -4.81
N SER A 25 14.93 6.49 -4.31
CA SER A 25 15.78 5.59 -5.08
C SER A 25 15.03 4.32 -5.51
N GLU A 26 14.32 3.67 -4.59
CA GLU A 26 13.57 2.45 -4.90
C GLU A 26 12.35 2.70 -5.79
N ILE A 27 11.69 3.86 -5.67
CA ILE A 27 10.60 4.26 -6.57
C ILE A 27 11.09 4.35 -8.01
N LYS A 28 12.29 4.88 -8.24
CA LYS A 28 12.87 4.94 -9.58
C LYS A 28 13.05 3.54 -10.16
N LYS A 29 13.58 2.60 -9.37
CA LYS A 29 13.75 1.19 -9.80
C LYS A 29 12.41 0.50 -10.05
N ALA A 30 11.39 0.79 -9.24
CA ALA A 30 10.04 0.28 -9.44
C ALA A 30 9.43 0.82 -10.75
N GLY A 31 9.65 2.08 -11.08
CA GLY A 31 9.27 2.66 -12.37
C GLY A 31 9.93 1.95 -13.55
N GLU A 32 11.25 1.75 -13.47
CA GLU A 32 12.03 1.01 -14.48
C GLU A 32 11.54 -0.45 -14.63
N TYR A 33 11.17 -1.11 -13.52
CA TYR A 33 10.56 -2.44 -13.55
C TYR A 33 9.22 -2.43 -14.30
N ILE A 34 8.32 -1.49 -14.00
CA ILE A 34 7.03 -1.37 -14.69
C ILE A 34 7.24 -1.12 -16.19
N ASP A 35 8.13 -0.20 -16.55
CA ASP A 35 8.46 0.10 -17.94
C ASP A 35 9.01 -1.12 -18.70
N SER A 36 9.75 -2.00 -18.00
CA SER A 36 10.24 -3.26 -18.60
C SER A 36 9.13 -4.30 -18.84
N CYS A 37 8.04 -4.22 -18.08
CA CYS A 37 6.93 -5.17 -18.16
C CYS A 37 5.91 -4.84 -19.25
N TYR A 38 5.83 -3.57 -19.66
CA TYR A 38 4.78 -3.07 -20.54
C TYR A 38 5.38 -2.27 -21.70
N THR A 39 5.11 -2.69 -22.94
CA THR A 39 5.58 -1.98 -24.13
C THR A 39 4.39 -1.41 -24.91
N GLY A 40 4.07 -0.14 -24.68
CA GLY A 40 3.18 0.66 -25.55
C GLY A 40 1.69 0.68 -25.21
N SER A 41 1.14 -0.29 -24.47
CA SER A 41 -0.25 -0.23 -23.98
C SER A 41 -0.35 0.61 -22.70
N PRO A 42 -1.37 1.47 -22.54
CA PRO A 42 -1.58 2.19 -21.29
C PRO A 42 -1.88 1.24 -20.12
N VAL A 43 -1.19 1.44 -19.00
CA VAL A 43 -1.39 0.67 -17.77
C VAL A 43 -2.29 1.43 -16.80
N LEU A 44 -3.22 0.76 -16.15
CA LEU A 44 -4.01 1.34 -15.06
C LEU A 44 -3.34 1.09 -13.72
N LEU A 45 -2.84 2.16 -13.08
CA LEU A 45 -2.31 2.10 -11.71
C LEU A 45 -3.46 2.36 -10.73
N VAL A 46 -3.76 1.40 -9.85
CA VAL A 46 -4.86 1.49 -8.88
C VAL A 46 -4.30 1.55 -7.46
N SER A 47 -4.53 2.67 -6.77
CA SER A 47 -4.22 2.79 -5.34
C SER A 47 -5.39 2.29 -4.49
N ILE A 48 -5.06 1.45 -3.51
CA ILE A 48 -5.99 1.10 -2.43
C ILE A 48 -5.89 2.18 -1.35
N LEU A 49 -6.96 2.95 -1.20
CA LEU A 49 -7.02 4.06 -0.28
C LEU A 49 -7.11 3.59 1.19
N LYS A 50 -6.56 4.35 2.14
CA LYS A 50 -5.90 5.65 1.91
C LYS A 50 -4.40 5.56 1.73
N GLY A 51 -3.72 4.62 2.38
CA GLY A 51 -2.29 4.75 2.65
C GLY A 51 -1.40 4.78 1.41
N SER A 52 -1.78 4.09 0.33
CA SER A 52 -0.92 4.01 -0.86
C SER A 52 -0.95 5.22 -1.79
N PHE A 53 -1.74 6.26 -1.50
CA PHE A 53 -1.89 7.40 -2.41
C PHE A 53 -0.60 8.22 -2.61
N ILE A 54 0.23 8.34 -1.57
CA ILE A 54 1.52 9.07 -1.66
C ILE A 54 2.49 8.27 -2.53
N PHE A 55 2.60 6.97 -2.25
CA PHE A 55 3.42 6.06 -3.06
C PHE A 55 2.98 6.04 -4.52
N LEU A 56 1.68 5.92 -4.79
CA LEU A 56 1.12 6.02 -6.14
C LEU A 56 1.52 7.32 -6.84
N ALA A 57 1.41 8.46 -6.13
CA ALA A 57 1.70 9.77 -6.71
C ALA A 57 3.18 9.90 -7.12
N ASP A 58 4.11 9.33 -6.36
CA ASP A 58 5.52 9.31 -6.72
C ASP A 58 5.84 8.26 -7.78
N LEU A 59 5.27 7.06 -7.67
CA LEU A 59 5.48 5.97 -8.63
C LEU A 59 4.99 6.35 -10.03
N CYS A 60 3.82 6.97 -10.16
CA CYS A 60 3.29 7.33 -11.49
C CYS A 60 4.16 8.38 -12.21
N ARG A 61 4.94 9.18 -11.48
CA ARG A 61 5.94 10.11 -12.06
C ARG A 61 7.24 9.42 -12.46
N ALA A 62 7.54 8.26 -11.89
CA ALA A 62 8.73 7.47 -12.20
C ALA A 62 8.52 6.49 -13.36
N VAL A 63 7.27 6.21 -13.72
CA VAL A 63 6.88 5.37 -14.86
C VAL A 63 6.88 6.20 -16.15
N SER A 64 7.45 5.65 -17.22
CA SER A 64 7.48 6.30 -18.54
C SER A 64 6.45 5.76 -19.53
N VAL A 65 5.94 4.55 -19.32
CA VAL A 65 4.79 4.06 -20.08
C VAL A 65 3.54 4.90 -19.79
N PRO A 66 2.66 5.13 -20.79
CA PRO A 66 1.40 5.82 -20.55
C PRO A 66 0.61 5.13 -19.42
N CYS A 67 0.15 5.89 -18.43
CA CYS A 67 -0.64 5.35 -17.34
C CYS A 67 -1.92 6.14 -17.08
N GLU A 68 -2.95 5.42 -16.66
CA GLU A 68 -4.15 5.95 -16.04
C GLU A 68 -4.11 5.71 -14.54
N ILE A 69 -4.83 6.53 -13.78
CA ILE A 69 -4.90 6.43 -12.33
C ILE A 69 -6.32 6.03 -11.91
N GLY A 70 -6.40 4.97 -11.12
CA GLY A 70 -7.59 4.51 -10.43
C GLY A 70 -7.41 4.57 -8.92
N PHE A 71 -8.52 4.71 -8.21
CA PHE A 71 -8.56 4.60 -6.76
C PHE A 71 -9.67 3.63 -6.37
N MET A 72 -9.41 2.85 -5.32
CA MET A 72 -10.38 1.94 -4.74
C MET A 72 -10.26 2.03 -3.21
N ALA A 73 -11.36 1.93 -2.48
CA ALA A 73 -11.35 1.91 -1.03
C ALA A 73 -12.11 0.68 -0.54
N ALA A 74 -11.41 -0.18 0.18
CA ALA A 74 -11.92 -1.44 0.69
C ALA A 74 -11.83 -1.46 2.22
N LYS A 75 -12.87 -1.98 2.87
CA LYS A 75 -12.84 -2.33 4.29
C LYS A 75 -13.09 -3.81 4.44
N SER A 76 -12.21 -4.48 5.17
CA SER A 76 -12.43 -5.88 5.51
C SER A 76 -13.01 -6.01 6.90
N TYR A 77 -14.06 -6.81 7.02
CA TYR A 77 -14.61 -7.21 8.31
C TYR A 77 -13.95 -8.52 8.74
N TYR A 78 -12.90 -8.43 9.55
CA TYR A 78 -12.27 -9.59 10.19
C TYR A 78 -12.66 -9.64 11.67
N GLU A 79 -13.92 -9.92 11.96
CA GLU A 79 -14.40 -10.04 13.35
C GLU A 79 -14.00 -11.37 14.01
N SER A 80 -13.36 -12.30 13.28
CA SER A 80 -12.86 -13.56 13.83
C SER A 80 -11.76 -14.19 12.96
N THR A 81 -11.17 -15.29 13.44
CA THR A 81 -10.09 -16.05 12.78
C THR A 81 -10.43 -16.54 11.37
N GLN A 82 -11.69 -16.50 10.93
CA GLN A 82 -12.12 -16.79 9.57
C GLN A 82 -12.46 -15.50 8.81
N SER A 83 -11.90 -15.33 7.60
CA SER A 83 -12.38 -14.31 6.68
C SER A 83 -13.80 -14.68 6.24
N SER A 84 -14.75 -13.76 6.32
CA SER A 84 -16.07 -13.94 5.67
C SER A 84 -15.96 -14.03 4.15
N GLY A 85 -14.80 -13.67 3.57
CA GLY A 85 -14.58 -13.55 2.12
C GLY A 85 -15.30 -12.35 1.51
N ILE A 86 -15.95 -11.52 2.33
CA ILE A 86 -16.71 -10.35 1.89
C ILE A 86 -15.92 -9.10 2.24
N VAL A 87 -15.25 -8.53 1.23
CA VAL A 87 -14.69 -7.18 1.33
C VAL A 87 -15.78 -6.18 0.99
N ASN A 88 -15.93 -5.18 1.85
CA ASN A 88 -16.84 -4.08 1.61
C ASN A 88 -16.12 -2.99 0.80
N ILE A 89 -16.50 -2.88 -0.47
CA ILE A 89 -16.01 -1.82 -1.36
C ILE A 89 -16.77 -0.54 -1.04
N THR A 90 -16.09 0.39 -0.39
CA THR A 90 -16.64 1.72 -0.07
C THR A 90 -16.45 2.72 -1.21
N MET A 91 -15.49 2.47 -2.09
CA MET A 91 -15.28 3.20 -3.33
C MET A 91 -14.69 2.24 -4.35
N ASP A 92 -15.36 2.06 -5.48
CA ASP A 92 -14.91 1.16 -6.54
C ASP A 92 -14.12 1.93 -7.62
N ILE A 93 -13.30 1.21 -8.39
CA ILE A 93 -12.69 1.77 -9.60
C ILE A 93 -13.78 2.14 -10.61
N GLN A 94 -13.63 3.29 -11.26
CA GLN A 94 -14.63 3.78 -12.23
C GLN A 94 -14.39 3.26 -13.64
N GLN A 95 -13.15 2.90 -13.95
CA GLN A 95 -12.76 2.36 -15.23
C GLN A 95 -13.20 0.91 -15.36
N ASP A 96 -13.71 0.54 -16.54
CA ASP A 96 -13.75 -0.86 -16.94
C ASP A 96 -12.31 -1.37 -17.08
N ILE A 97 -12.06 -2.57 -16.58
CA ILE A 97 -10.75 -3.22 -16.58
C ILE A 97 -10.70 -4.48 -17.43
N GLU A 98 -11.79 -4.88 -18.08
CA GLU A 98 -11.77 -6.03 -18.98
C GLU A 98 -10.71 -5.85 -20.08
N GLY A 99 -9.82 -6.83 -20.22
CA GLY A 99 -8.75 -6.80 -21.22
C GLY A 99 -7.67 -5.73 -21.01
N ARG A 100 -7.60 -5.08 -19.84
CA ARG A 100 -6.59 -4.05 -19.53
C ARG A 100 -5.46 -4.58 -18.65
N ASP A 101 -4.30 -3.94 -18.78
CA ASP A 101 -3.18 -4.14 -17.86
C ASP A 101 -3.40 -3.29 -16.60
N VAL A 102 -3.47 -3.93 -15.44
CA VAL A 102 -3.76 -3.30 -14.16
C VAL A 102 -2.64 -3.60 -13.17
N ILE A 103 -2.17 -2.57 -12.47
CA ILE A 103 -1.23 -2.69 -11.36
C ILE A 103 -1.88 -2.13 -10.10
N ILE A 104 -2.02 -2.99 -9.08
CA ILE A 104 -2.38 -2.54 -7.74
C ILE A 104 -1.14 -1.97 -7.07
N VAL A 105 -1.27 -0.74 -6.59
CA VAL A 105 -0.25 -0.01 -5.84
C VAL A 105 -0.64 -0.01 -4.37
N GLU A 106 0.08 -0.78 -3.57
CA GLU A 106 -0.19 -0.99 -2.13
C GLU A 106 0.92 -0.37 -1.28
N ASP A 107 0.58 0.28 -0.17
CA ASP A 107 1.57 0.82 0.77
C ASP A 107 2.24 -0.28 1.60
N ILE A 108 1.47 -1.24 2.09
CA ILE A 108 2.00 -2.36 2.87
C ILE A 108 1.20 -3.64 2.69
N ILE A 109 1.90 -4.73 2.40
CA ILE A 109 1.31 -6.06 2.52
C ILE A 109 1.71 -6.70 3.84
N ASP A 110 0.72 -6.77 4.72
CA ASP A 110 0.85 -7.35 6.06
C ASP A 110 0.29 -8.78 6.07
N THR A 111 -0.92 -8.97 6.60
CA THR A 111 -1.60 -10.27 6.52
C THR A 111 -1.94 -10.72 5.10
N GLY A 112 -2.06 -9.78 4.16
CA GLY A 112 -2.43 -10.00 2.76
C GLY A 112 -3.91 -10.28 2.52
N ARG A 113 -4.75 -10.43 3.56
CA ARG A 113 -6.16 -10.83 3.38
C ARG A 113 -6.97 -9.84 2.54
N THR A 114 -6.87 -8.54 2.85
CA THR A 114 -7.67 -7.50 2.18
C THR A 114 -7.29 -7.42 0.71
N LEU A 115 -5.99 -7.34 0.43
CA LEU A 115 -5.47 -7.31 -0.92
C LEU A 115 -5.84 -8.58 -1.69
N ASN A 116 -5.75 -9.77 -1.08
CA ASN A 116 -6.14 -11.03 -1.72
C ASN A 116 -7.61 -11.04 -2.15
N ASP A 117 -8.53 -10.54 -1.31
CA ASP A 117 -9.94 -10.50 -1.66
C ASP A 117 -10.24 -9.40 -2.71
N VAL A 118 -9.54 -8.27 -2.67
CA VAL A 118 -9.56 -7.26 -3.75
C VAL A 118 -9.10 -7.86 -5.08
N LEU A 119 -7.99 -8.61 -5.08
CA LEU A 119 -7.46 -9.27 -6.28
C LEU A 119 -8.43 -10.30 -6.85
N LYS A 120 -9.10 -11.11 -6.01
CA LYS A 120 -10.15 -12.02 -6.49
C LYS A 120 -11.29 -11.28 -7.19
N LEU A 121 -11.74 -10.18 -6.60
CA LEU A 121 -12.80 -9.34 -7.16
C LEU A 121 -12.39 -8.73 -8.50
N LEU A 122 -11.16 -8.24 -8.62
CA LEU A 122 -10.66 -7.64 -9.86
C LEU A 122 -10.35 -8.69 -10.93
N HIS A 123 -9.85 -9.87 -10.56
CA HIS A 123 -9.68 -10.99 -11.50
C HIS A 123 -11.00 -11.42 -12.15
N ALA A 124 -12.12 -11.38 -11.42
CA ALA A 124 -13.43 -11.69 -11.97
C ALA A 124 -13.88 -10.71 -13.08
N ARG A 125 -13.29 -9.51 -13.13
CA ARG A 125 -13.50 -8.51 -14.19
C ARG A 125 -12.60 -8.73 -15.42
N LYS A 126 -11.80 -9.80 -15.44
CA LYS A 126 -10.99 -10.27 -16.57
C LYS A 126 -10.02 -9.21 -17.16
N PRO A 127 -9.15 -8.60 -16.34
CA PRO A 127 -8.05 -7.82 -16.88
C PRO A 127 -7.10 -8.67 -17.73
N ALA A 128 -6.40 -8.06 -18.67
CA ALA A 128 -5.35 -8.72 -19.45
C ALA A 128 -4.17 -9.14 -18.57
N SER A 129 -3.80 -8.28 -17.61
CA SER A 129 -2.89 -8.62 -16.53
C SER A 129 -3.30 -7.91 -15.24
N LEU A 130 -3.04 -8.54 -14.11
CA LEU A 130 -3.23 -7.95 -12.79
C LEU A 130 -1.96 -8.21 -11.97
N ARG A 131 -1.22 -7.16 -11.67
CA ARG A 131 0.01 -7.21 -10.88
C ARG A 131 -0.13 -6.40 -9.60
N VAL A 132 0.76 -6.67 -8.64
CA VAL A 132 0.87 -5.95 -7.38
C VAL A 132 2.28 -5.38 -7.25
N VAL A 133 2.35 -4.07 -7.06
CA VAL A 133 3.56 -3.37 -6.63
C VAL A 133 3.32 -2.82 -5.24
N THR A 134 4.16 -3.18 -4.27
CA THR A 134 4.03 -2.70 -2.90
C THR A 134 5.26 -1.96 -2.42
N LEU A 135 5.05 -0.92 -1.63
CA LEU A 135 6.12 -0.20 -0.96
C LEU A 135 6.76 -1.08 0.13
N LEU A 136 5.97 -1.66 1.03
CA LEU A 136 6.44 -2.50 2.12
C LEU A 136 5.86 -3.90 2.08
N ASP A 137 6.69 -4.92 2.29
CA ASP A 137 6.24 -6.31 2.44
C ASP A 137 6.70 -6.88 3.79
N LYS A 138 5.78 -7.56 4.49
CA LYS A 138 6.02 -8.29 5.73
C LYS A 138 5.69 -9.78 5.57
N PRO A 139 6.57 -10.58 4.94
CA PRO A 139 6.32 -11.99 4.70
C PRO A 139 6.02 -12.79 5.97
N GLU A 140 6.63 -12.44 7.10
CA GLU A 140 6.44 -13.15 8.38
C GLU A 140 5.02 -13.04 8.94
N ARG A 141 4.24 -12.04 8.53
CA ARG A 141 2.84 -11.85 8.95
C ARG A 141 1.81 -12.39 7.97
N ARG A 142 2.28 -12.97 6.86
CA ARG A 142 1.45 -13.48 5.78
C ARG A 142 0.58 -14.65 6.27
N ILE A 143 -0.73 -14.58 6.00
CA ILE A 143 -1.67 -15.66 6.33
C ILE A 143 -2.50 -16.13 5.13
N VAL A 144 -2.18 -15.63 3.94
CA VAL A 144 -2.74 -16.06 2.65
C VAL A 144 -1.62 -16.20 1.64
N GLU A 145 -1.76 -17.10 0.67
CA GLU A 145 -0.80 -17.25 -0.41
C GLU A 145 -0.94 -16.07 -1.38
N LEU A 146 -0.14 -15.03 -1.16
CA LEU A 146 -0.12 -13.81 -1.94
C LEU A 146 1.32 -13.28 -1.94
N ASN A 147 1.86 -13.02 -3.13
CA ASN A 147 3.16 -12.39 -3.31
C ASN A 147 2.98 -11.14 -4.16
N ALA A 148 3.71 -10.07 -3.85
CA ALA A 148 3.80 -8.95 -4.76
C ALA A 148 4.64 -9.33 -5.99
N ASP A 149 4.32 -8.75 -7.15
CA ASP A 149 5.18 -8.84 -8.33
C ASP A 149 6.45 -7.99 -8.15
N TYR A 150 6.37 -6.93 -7.34
CA TYR A 150 7.52 -6.12 -6.96
C TYR A 150 7.30 -5.50 -5.56
N SER A 151 8.25 -5.72 -4.65
CA SER A 151 8.28 -5.10 -3.33
C SER A 151 9.48 -4.15 -3.27
N LEU A 152 9.26 -2.88 -2.93
CA LEU A 152 10.37 -1.92 -2.80
C LEU A 152 11.22 -2.26 -1.56
N PHE A 153 10.57 -2.61 -0.45
CA PHE A 153 11.25 -2.98 0.78
C PHE A 153 10.60 -4.19 1.43
N THR A 154 11.41 -5.12 1.91
CA THR A 154 10.98 -6.18 2.83
C THR A 154 11.42 -5.79 4.24
N ILE A 155 10.47 -5.70 5.18
CA ILE A 155 10.74 -5.27 6.55
C ILE A 155 10.31 -6.33 7.56
N PRO A 156 10.96 -6.39 8.74
CA PRO A 156 10.50 -7.23 9.85
C PRO A 156 9.17 -6.70 10.41
N ASP A 157 8.60 -7.41 11.39
CA ASP A 157 7.38 -6.98 12.07
C ASP A 157 7.62 -5.77 13.00
N HIS A 158 7.55 -4.57 12.41
CA HIS A 158 7.55 -3.29 13.11
C HIS A 158 6.25 -2.55 12.82
N PHE A 159 5.63 -1.94 13.82
CA PHE A 159 4.51 -1.02 13.56
C PHE A 159 5.09 0.27 12.95
N VAL A 160 4.75 0.54 11.69
CA VAL A 160 5.38 1.58 10.87
C VAL A 160 4.42 2.69 10.51
N ILE A 161 4.94 3.91 10.46
CA ILE A 161 4.23 5.14 10.13
C ILE A 161 5.04 5.96 9.12
N GLY A 162 4.38 6.91 8.46
CA GLY A 162 5.04 7.79 7.49
C GLY A 162 4.91 7.32 6.06
N TYR A 163 5.11 8.25 5.13
CA TYR A 163 5.02 8.02 3.69
C TYR A 163 3.70 7.32 3.28
N GLY A 164 2.59 7.84 3.79
CA GLY A 164 1.24 7.33 3.55
C GLY A 164 0.70 6.43 4.67
N LEU A 165 1.58 5.72 5.40
CA LEU A 165 1.24 4.89 6.55
C LEU A 165 0.86 5.75 7.75
N ASP A 166 -0.10 5.28 8.55
CA ASP A 166 -0.67 6.07 9.64
C ASP A 166 -0.75 5.38 10.99
N TYR A 167 -0.96 6.21 11.99
CA TYR A 167 -1.54 5.81 13.25
C TYR A 167 -2.60 6.83 13.67
N GLY A 168 -3.85 6.38 13.76
CA GLY A 168 -4.99 7.24 14.10
C GLY A 168 -5.20 8.37 13.09
N GLU A 169 -4.99 8.13 11.79
CA GLU A 169 -5.01 9.09 10.69
C GLU A 169 -3.86 10.12 10.67
N PHE A 170 -2.92 10.06 11.62
CA PHE A 170 -1.73 10.93 11.64
C PHE A 170 -0.51 10.28 10.98
N TYR A 171 0.57 11.04 10.83
CA TYR A 171 1.88 10.61 10.33
C TYR A 171 2.01 10.33 8.83
N ARG A 172 0.91 10.19 8.08
CA ARG A 172 0.96 9.95 6.62
C ARG A 172 1.88 10.92 5.86
N SER A 173 1.97 12.16 6.31
CA SER A 173 2.75 13.23 5.66
C SER A 173 4.26 13.21 5.94
N LEU A 174 4.77 12.33 6.80
CA LEU A 174 6.22 12.20 6.97
C LEU A 174 6.84 11.72 5.63
N PRO A 175 7.96 12.31 5.17
CA PRO A 175 8.57 11.95 3.90
C PRO A 175 9.42 10.67 3.96
N TYR A 176 9.49 10.05 5.14
CA TYR A 176 10.24 8.83 5.44
C TYR A 176 9.34 7.84 6.17
N ILE A 177 9.80 6.60 6.31
CA ILE A 177 9.12 5.56 7.07
C ILE A 177 9.84 5.37 8.40
N ALA A 178 9.08 5.40 9.48
CA ALA A 178 9.57 5.29 10.84
C ALA A 178 8.85 4.20 11.62
N GLU A 179 9.52 3.67 12.62
CA GLU A 179 8.91 2.82 13.64
C GLU A 179 8.11 3.69 14.61
N TYR A 180 6.87 3.32 14.87
CA TYR A 180 6.02 3.97 15.85
C TYR A 180 6.36 3.49 17.27
N ASN A 181 6.31 4.40 18.24
CA ASN A 181 6.53 4.07 19.64
C ASN A 181 5.28 3.46 20.29
N THR A 182 5.19 2.13 20.29
CA THR A 182 4.07 1.37 20.88
C THR A 182 4.05 1.40 22.42
N ASP A 183 5.12 1.83 23.10
CA ASP A 183 5.13 1.92 24.56
C ASP A 183 4.09 2.95 25.09
N LYS A 184 3.58 3.83 24.21
CA LYS A 184 2.45 4.71 24.49
C LYS A 184 1.08 4.02 24.56
N GLU A 185 0.95 2.79 24.08
CA GLU A 185 -0.33 2.06 24.14
C GLU A 185 -0.69 1.67 25.57
N ASN A 186 0.29 1.55 26.48
CA ASN A 186 0.10 1.10 27.86
C ASN A 186 -0.19 2.21 28.88
N ASP A 187 -0.12 3.49 28.50
CA ASP A 187 -0.37 4.62 29.42
C ASP A 187 -1.87 5.01 29.51
N HIS A 188 -2.73 4.35 28.74
CA HIS A 188 -4.17 4.61 28.68
C HIS A 188 -5.05 3.36 28.87
N ALA A 189 -4.49 2.28 29.42
CA ALA A 189 -5.23 1.09 29.85
C ALA A 189 -5.51 1.08 31.36
#